data_AF-B7P504-F1
#
_entry.id   AF-B7P504-F1
#
_cell.length_a   1.000
_cell.length_b   1.000
_cell.length_c   1.000
_cell.angle_alpha   90.00
_cell.angle_beta   90.00
_cell.angle_gamma   90.00
#
_symmetry.space_group_name_H-M   'P 1'
#
loop_
_entity.id
_entity.type
_entity.pdbx_description
1 polymer ?
#
loop_
_entity_poly.entity_id
_entity_poly.type
_entity_poly.pdbx_seq_one_letter_code
_entity_poly.pdbx_strand_id
1 'polypeptide(L)'
;LLDPLFLIRLLITVACVAGFTYQATDFFIMYFKFPTTTNIRVESMKDLVFPAFTSNGLLLVTCRSWYKSFVRYPDSYCYTLDYSRIKNDSHPLRRCRYPWDYEMNSTVGWDLDRVVEVDPFGADASVHEHDTNSAEQAHSLFFEPHSRYIILVEQQTTLALPKPYQTKCVNYEAMKRSKKYYGMMTQNLCYERCRMELWLKKCGCISSRYAYRDLHGSKICDVPKT
;
A
#
# COMPACT_ATOMS: atom_id res chain seq x y z
N LEU A 1 -75.05 2.24 17.24
CA LEU A 1 -74.13 1.47 18.10
C LEU A 1 -73.07 0.85 17.19
N LEU A 2 -71.78 1.09 17.43
CA LEU A 2 -70.74 0.41 16.64
C LEU A 2 -70.77 -1.10 16.93
N ASP A 3 -70.69 -1.91 15.87
CA ASP A 3 -70.72 -3.36 15.94
C ASP A 3 -69.42 -3.87 16.62
N PRO A 4 -69.49 -4.68 17.69
CA PRO A 4 -68.31 -5.20 18.39
C PRO A 4 -67.33 -5.96 17.48
N LEU A 5 -67.82 -6.60 16.42
CA LEU A 5 -66.97 -7.30 15.45
C LEU A 5 -66.11 -6.34 14.63
N PHE A 6 -66.63 -5.14 14.34
CA PHE A 6 -65.90 -4.09 13.63
C PHE A 6 -64.77 -3.53 14.50
N LEU A 7 -65.00 -3.34 15.80
CA LEU A 7 -63.98 -2.87 16.74
C LEU A 7 -62.81 -3.86 16.86
N ILE A 8 -63.09 -5.16 16.91
CA ILE A 8 -62.04 -6.19 16.97
C ILE A 8 -61.20 -6.20 15.68
N ARG A 9 -61.85 -6.14 14.51
CA ARG A 9 -61.13 -6.10 13.21
C ARG A 9 -60.28 -4.83 13.08
N LEU A 10 -60.78 -3.70 13.55
CA LEU A 10 -60.03 -2.44 13.57
C LEU A 10 -58.80 -2.54 14.48
N LEU A 11 -58.94 -3.09 15.69
CA LEU A 11 -57.83 -3.29 16.63
C LEU A 11 -56.74 -4.21 16.05
N ILE A 12 -57.14 -5.33 15.44
CA ILE A 12 -56.20 -6.25 14.78
C ILE A 12 -55.47 -5.53 13.65
N THR A 13 -56.20 -4.79 12.81
CA THR A 13 -55.60 -4.06 11.68
C THR A 13 -54.59 -3.02 12.18
N VAL A 14 -54.94 -2.26 13.23
CA VAL A 14 -54.03 -1.27 13.84
C VAL A 14 -52.78 -1.96 14.42
N ALA A 15 -52.93 -3.08 15.12
CA ALA A 15 -51.80 -3.84 15.66
C ALA A 15 -50.88 -4.37 14.55
N CYS A 16 -51.43 -4.89 13.46
CA CYS A 16 -50.67 -5.34 12.29
C CYS A 16 -49.90 -4.19 11.62
N VAL A 17 -50.54 -3.03 11.43
CA VAL A 17 -49.89 -1.84 10.85
C VAL A 17 -48.77 -1.32 11.76
N ALA A 18 -48.99 -1.29 13.08
CA ALA A 18 -47.96 -0.91 14.04
C ALA A 18 -46.76 -1.88 14.04
N GLY A 19 -47.02 -3.20 14.02
CA GLY A 19 -45.97 -4.20 13.92
C GLY A 19 -45.17 -4.11 12.63
N PHE A 20 -45.86 -3.93 11.50
CA PHE A 20 -45.21 -3.75 10.19
C PHE A 20 -44.35 -2.49 10.14
N THR A 21 -44.87 -1.35 10.61
CA THR A 21 -44.12 -0.08 10.62
C THR A 21 -42.91 -0.15 11.54
N TYR A 22 -43.00 -0.82 12.68
CA TYR A 22 -41.86 -1.06 13.56
C TYR A 22 -40.76 -1.89 12.85
N GLN A 23 -41.14 -3.05 12.29
CA GLN A 23 -40.19 -3.93 11.60
C GLN A 23 -39.57 -3.26 10.35
N ALA A 24 -40.37 -2.53 9.58
CA ALA A 24 -39.89 -1.78 8.43
C ALA A 24 -38.92 -0.69 8.85
N THR A 25 -39.22 0.06 9.92
CA THR A 25 -38.34 1.12 10.43
C THR A 25 -37.00 0.55 10.89
N ASP A 26 -37.00 -0.56 11.64
CA ASP A 26 -35.76 -1.22 12.07
C ASP A 26 -34.91 -1.70 10.89
N PHE A 27 -35.55 -2.33 9.88
CA PHE A 27 -34.89 -2.71 8.64
C PHE A 27 -34.25 -1.51 7.93
N PHE A 28 -34.99 -0.39 7.78
CA PHE A 28 -34.45 0.80 7.13
C PHE A 28 -33.31 1.44 7.94
N ILE A 29 -33.39 1.46 9.27
CA ILE A 29 -32.29 1.93 10.12
C ILE A 29 -31.04 1.08 9.90
N MET A 30 -31.17 -0.25 9.85
CA MET A 30 -30.04 -1.15 9.57
C MET A 30 -29.51 -0.95 8.15
N TYR A 31 -30.38 -0.82 7.16
CA TYR A 31 -30.02 -0.59 5.76
C TYR A 31 -29.22 0.71 5.58
N PHE A 32 -29.69 1.82 6.16
CA PHE A 32 -29.01 3.11 6.07
C PHE A 32 -27.78 3.25 6.98
N LYS A 33 -27.48 2.24 7.82
CA LYS A 33 -26.21 2.14 8.55
C LYS A 33 -25.06 1.64 7.66
N PHE A 34 -25.37 1.09 6.49
CA PHE A 34 -24.40 0.51 5.55
C PHE A 34 -23.40 -0.48 6.21
N PRO A 35 -23.87 -1.52 6.93
CA PRO A 35 -22.99 -2.53 7.50
C PRO A 35 -22.30 -3.32 6.38
N THR A 36 -21.09 -3.82 6.64
CA THR A 36 -20.30 -4.60 5.68
C THR A 36 -19.82 -5.90 6.30
N THR A 37 -19.79 -6.98 5.50
CA THR A 37 -19.23 -8.29 5.90
C THR A 37 -18.01 -8.61 5.06
N THR A 38 -16.96 -9.17 5.67
CA THR A 38 -15.75 -9.60 4.96
C THR A 38 -15.92 -11.03 4.45
N ASN A 39 -15.64 -11.25 3.17
CA ASN A 39 -15.58 -12.59 2.57
C ASN A 39 -14.13 -12.92 2.26
N ILE A 40 -13.65 -14.07 2.73
CA ILE A 40 -12.29 -14.54 2.47
C ILE A 40 -12.36 -15.61 1.38
N ARG A 41 -11.60 -15.43 0.31
CA ARG A 41 -11.49 -16.37 -0.80
C ARG A 41 -10.03 -16.72 -1.02
N VAL A 42 -9.77 -18.00 -1.23
CA VAL A 42 -8.46 -18.49 -1.65
C VAL A 42 -8.58 -18.80 -3.13
N GLU A 43 -7.90 -18.00 -3.95
CA GLU A 43 -7.89 -18.13 -5.41
C GLU A 43 -6.59 -18.80 -5.88
N SER A 44 -6.62 -19.35 -7.09
CA SER A 44 -5.50 -20.11 -7.65
C SER A 44 -4.44 -19.19 -8.28
N MET A 45 -3.23 -19.71 -8.51
CA MET A 45 -2.03 -18.97 -8.90
C MET A 45 -2.11 -18.15 -10.20
N LYS A 46 -3.18 -18.27 -10.99
CA LYS A 46 -3.32 -17.60 -12.30
C LYS A 46 -3.38 -16.07 -12.20
N ASP A 47 -3.78 -15.56 -11.04
CA ASP A 47 -3.92 -14.12 -10.79
C ASP A 47 -2.74 -13.53 -9.98
N LEU A 48 -1.71 -14.34 -9.72
CA LEU A 48 -0.51 -13.88 -9.02
C LEU A 48 0.36 -13.03 -9.93
N VAL A 49 0.93 -11.97 -9.35
CA VAL A 49 1.87 -11.09 -10.05
C VAL A 49 3.17 -11.04 -9.26
N PHE A 50 4.30 -11.12 -9.97
CA PHE A 50 5.61 -10.99 -9.33
C PHE A 50 5.72 -9.63 -8.62
N PRO A 51 6.01 -9.60 -7.30
CA PRO A 51 5.98 -8.36 -6.53
C PRO A 51 7.20 -7.48 -6.85
N ALA A 52 7.12 -6.22 -6.46
CA ALA A 52 8.28 -5.35 -6.43
C ALA A 52 9.09 -5.56 -5.14
N PHE A 53 10.41 -5.51 -5.26
CA PHE A 53 11.33 -5.70 -4.15
C PHE A 53 12.18 -4.45 -3.98
N THR A 54 12.11 -3.83 -2.81
CA THR A 54 12.89 -2.63 -2.47
C THR A 54 13.87 -2.94 -1.35
N SER A 55 15.14 -2.59 -1.53
CA SER A 55 16.20 -2.74 -0.54
C SER A 55 16.88 -1.39 -0.29
N ASN A 56 17.33 -1.17 0.94
CA ASN A 56 18.31 -0.13 1.23
C ASN A 56 19.72 -0.57 0.84
N GLY A 57 20.63 0.40 0.78
CA GLY A 57 22.06 0.15 0.59
C GLY A 57 22.52 0.12 -0.87
N LEU A 58 23.82 0.37 -1.09
CA LEU A 58 24.44 0.29 -2.40
C LEU A 58 24.57 -1.17 -2.81
N LEU A 59 23.49 -1.71 -3.35
CA LEU A 59 23.45 -2.99 -4.00
C LEU A 59 24.48 -2.93 -5.15
N LEU A 60 25.64 -3.61 -5.02
CA LEU A 60 26.53 -3.92 -6.15
C LEU A 60 25.85 -4.96 -7.05
N VAL A 61 24.69 -4.60 -7.59
CA VAL A 61 24.00 -5.43 -8.56
C VAL A 61 24.50 -5.00 -9.92
N THR A 62 25.25 -5.89 -10.54
CA THR A 62 25.61 -5.85 -11.95
C THR A 62 24.40 -5.96 -12.90
N CYS A 63 23.16 -5.87 -12.40
CA CYS A 63 21.94 -5.91 -13.20
C CYS A 63 21.35 -4.51 -13.39
N ARG A 64 21.28 -4.07 -14.65
CA ARG A 64 20.69 -2.80 -15.12
C ARG A 64 19.19 -2.62 -14.84
N SER A 65 18.55 -3.52 -14.11
CA SER A 65 17.08 -3.57 -13.93
C SER A 65 16.60 -2.93 -12.62
N TRP A 66 17.52 -2.54 -11.73
CA TRP A 66 17.22 -1.80 -10.52
C TRP A 66 17.21 -0.29 -10.78
N TYR A 67 16.32 0.43 -10.11
CA TYR A 67 16.28 1.89 -10.16
C TYR A 67 16.23 2.48 -8.75
N LYS A 68 16.79 3.68 -8.59
CA LYS A 68 16.66 4.46 -7.35
C LYS A 68 15.20 4.89 -7.18
N SER A 69 14.56 4.49 -6.08
CA SER A 69 13.13 4.73 -5.83
C SER A 69 12.87 5.92 -4.91
N PHE A 70 13.56 5.98 -3.77
CA PHE A 70 13.49 7.07 -2.79
C PHE A 70 14.74 7.08 -1.89
N VAL A 71 14.84 8.06 -0.98
CA VAL A 71 15.98 8.20 -0.05
C VAL A 71 15.47 8.42 1.37
N ARG A 72 15.88 7.58 2.32
CA ARG A 72 15.66 7.80 3.76
C ARG A 72 16.90 8.44 4.34
N TYR A 73 16.87 9.72 4.67
CA TYR A 73 18.05 10.40 5.20
C TYR A 73 18.01 10.50 6.73
N PRO A 74 19.16 10.36 7.41
CA PRO A 74 20.53 10.11 6.89
C PRO A 74 20.83 8.66 6.51
N ASP A 75 19.87 7.77 6.73
CA ASP A 75 20.06 6.33 6.79
C ASP A 75 20.57 5.69 5.48
N SER A 76 19.84 5.84 4.36
CA SER A 76 20.12 5.07 3.14
C SER A 76 19.45 5.58 1.86
N TYR A 77 20.04 5.18 0.73
CA TYR A 77 19.40 5.19 -0.59
C TYR A 77 18.66 3.87 -0.82
N CYS A 78 17.43 3.95 -1.35
CA CYS A 78 16.62 2.77 -1.62
C CYS A 78 16.52 2.50 -3.13
N TYR A 79 16.69 1.23 -3.48
CA TYR A 79 16.61 0.73 -4.84
C TYR A 79 15.51 -0.29 -4.95
N THR A 80 14.74 -0.23 -6.04
CA THR A 80 13.62 -1.13 -6.29
C THR A 80 13.84 -1.92 -7.57
N LEU A 81 13.60 -3.22 -7.51
CA LEU A 81 13.39 -4.09 -8.65
C LEU A 81 11.89 -4.25 -8.87
N ASP A 82 11.41 -3.86 -10.04
CA ASP A 82 9.99 -3.98 -10.39
C ASP A 82 9.86 -4.40 -11.86
N TYR A 83 9.29 -5.59 -12.07
CA TYR A 83 9.14 -6.16 -13.40
C TYR A 83 8.25 -5.28 -14.31
N SER A 84 7.24 -4.62 -13.74
CA SER A 84 6.27 -3.80 -14.49
C SER A 84 6.92 -2.58 -15.14
N ARG A 85 8.10 -2.18 -14.68
CA ARG A 85 8.85 -1.02 -15.18
C ARG A 85 9.87 -1.39 -16.26
N ILE A 86 10.10 -2.67 -16.50
CA ILE A 86 11.00 -3.14 -17.54
C ILE A 86 10.30 -2.96 -18.90
N LYS A 87 10.68 -1.90 -19.63
CA LYS A 87 10.07 -1.56 -20.93
C LYS A 87 10.62 -2.36 -22.11
N ASN A 88 11.79 -2.97 -21.95
CA ASN A 88 12.43 -3.71 -23.03
C ASN A 88 11.68 -5.04 -23.25
N ASP A 89 10.97 -5.16 -24.36
CA ASP A 89 10.24 -6.38 -24.74
C ASP A 89 11.15 -7.58 -24.98
N SER A 90 12.44 -7.32 -25.23
CA SER A 90 13.46 -8.37 -25.33
C SER A 90 14.01 -8.82 -23.97
N HIS A 91 13.62 -8.19 -22.87
CA HIS A 91 14.10 -8.57 -21.56
C HIS A 91 13.57 -9.97 -21.18
N PRO A 92 14.41 -10.90 -20.70
CA PRO A 92 14.00 -12.26 -20.36
C PRO A 92 12.77 -12.32 -19.45
N LEU A 93 12.71 -11.44 -18.44
CA LEU A 93 11.55 -11.35 -17.53
C LEU A 93 10.21 -11.07 -18.21
N ARG A 94 10.16 -10.44 -19.40
CA ARG A 94 8.91 -10.20 -20.15
C ARG A 94 8.50 -11.35 -21.07
N ARG A 95 9.41 -12.28 -21.40
CA ARG A 95 9.18 -13.29 -22.44
C ARG A 95 8.49 -14.57 -21.93
N CYS A 96 8.28 -14.72 -20.63
CA CYS A 96 7.75 -15.97 -20.08
C CYS A 96 6.24 -15.98 -19.95
N ARG A 97 5.69 -17.19 -20.04
CA ARG A 97 4.26 -17.48 -19.99
C ARG A 97 3.67 -17.37 -18.57
N TYR A 98 4.50 -17.57 -17.54
CA TYR A 98 4.09 -17.64 -16.14
C TYR A 98 5.02 -16.78 -15.25
N PRO A 99 4.78 -15.46 -15.18
CA PRO A 99 5.64 -14.54 -14.41
C PRO A 99 5.64 -14.79 -12.89
N TRP A 100 4.59 -15.43 -12.37
CA TRP A 100 4.46 -15.76 -10.94
C TRP A 100 5.32 -16.95 -10.50
N ASP A 101 5.85 -17.75 -11.42
CA ASP A 101 6.76 -18.87 -11.11
C ASP A 101 8.22 -18.42 -10.96
N TYR A 102 8.51 -17.12 -11.09
CA TYR A 102 9.88 -16.64 -11.00
C TYR A 102 10.41 -16.62 -9.58
N GLU A 103 11.64 -17.11 -9.45
CA GLU A 103 12.47 -16.94 -8.26
C GLU A 103 13.49 -15.83 -8.48
N MET A 104 13.69 -15.01 -7.45
CA MET A 104 14.74 -13.99 -7.44
C MET A 104 15.91 -14.47 -6.59
N ASN A 105 17.07 -14.64 -7.23
CA ASN A 105 18.34 -14.86 -6.55
C ASN A 105 19.20 -13.59 -6.68
N SER A 106 19.56 -13.00 -5.54
CA SER A 106 20.41 -11.83 -5.48
C SER A 106 21.54 -12.05 -4.47
N THR A 107 22.68 -11.44 -4.74
CA THR A 107 23.82 -11.38 -3.82
C THR A 107 24.06 -9.92 -3.52
N VAL A 108 24.04 -9.60 -2.22
CA VAL A 108 24.27 -8.25 -1.73
C VAL A 108 25.64 -8.22 -1.08
N GLY A 109 26.41 -7.20 -1.40
CA GLY A 109 27.71 -6.93 -0.81
C GLY A 109 27.91 -5.44 -0.66
N TRP A 110 28.72 -5.06 0.32
CA TRP A 110 29.06 -3.67 0.60
C TRP A 110 30.48 -3.40 0.11
N ASP A 111 30.66 -2.26 -0.55
CA ASP A 111 31.98 -1.73 -0.87
C ASP A 111 32.48 -0.92 0.32
N LEU A 112 33.33 -1.53 1.16
CA LEU A 112 33.81 -0.95 2.42
C LEU A 112 34.56 0.38 2.20
N ASP A 113 35.11 0.62 1.02
CA ASP A 113 35.82 1.86 0.69
C ASP A 113 34.87 3.02 0.33
N ARG A 114 33.57 2.73 0.12
CA ARG A 114 32.55 3.69 -0.33
C ARG A 114 31.38 3.85 0.62
N VAL A 115 31.32 3.07 1.70
CA VAL A 115 30.21 3.09 2.65
C VAL A 115 30.59 3.90 3.89
N VAL A 116 29.77 4.89 4.22
CA VAL A 116 29.81 5.55 5.53
C VAL A 116 28.99 4.71 6.49
N GLU A 117 29.61 4.19 7.54
CA GLU A 117 28.94 3.40 8.57
C GLU A 117 28.02 4.31 9.41
N VAL A 118 26.70 4.23 9.14
CA VAL A 118 25.67 4.95 9.91
C VAL A 118 24.99 4.00 10.92
N ASP A 119 24.91 2.70 10.60
CA ASP A 119 24.34 1.61 11.39
C ASP A 119 25.06 0.30 11.00
N PRO A 120 25.27 -0.69 11.88
CA PRO A 120 26.15 -1.82 11.61
C PRO A 120 25.51 -2.77 10.57
N PHE A 121 25.99 -2.70 9.34
CA PHE A 121 25.85 -3.66 8.21
C PHE A 121 24.50 -4.37 7.98
N GLY A 122 23.39 -3.85 8.50
CA GLY A 122 22.05 -4.37 8.25
C GLY A 122 21.50 -3.80 6.95
N ALA A 123 21.39 -4.64 5.91
CA ALA A 123 20.53 -4.29 4.77
C ALA A 123 19.09 -4.66 5.14
N ASP A 124 18.16 -3.75 4.94
CA ASP A 124 16.73 -3.99 5.10
C ASP A 124 16.00 -3.89 3.77
N ALA A 125 14.90 -4.63 3.66
CA ALA A 125 14.09 -4.66 2.46
C ALA A 125 12.60 -4.85 2.74
N SER A 126 11.82 -4.56 1.71
CA SER A 126 10.37 -4.74 1.68
C SER A 126 9.94 -5.33 0.36
N VAL A 127 9.03 -6.30 0.42
CA VAL A 127 8.25 -6.77 -0.72
C VAL A 127 6.95 -5.98 -0.76
N HIS A 128 6.58 -5.47 -1.92
CA HIS A 128 5.36 -4.69 -2.11
C HIS A 128 4.73 -4.95 -3.47
N GLU A 129 3.50 -4.46 -3.64
CA GLU A 129 2.77 -4.59 -4.89
C GLU A 129 3.56 -4.00 -6.07
N HIS A 130 3.46 -4.65 -7.23
CA HIS A 130 4.11 -4.19 -8.45
C HIS A 130 3.60 -2.80 -8.87
N ASP A 131 4.41 -2.04 -9.59
CA ASP A 131 4.13 -0.66 -10.02
C ASP A 131 3.79 0.31 -8.87
N THR A 132 4.11 -0.04 -7.61
CA THR A 132 3.96 0.85 -6.44
C THR A 132 5.32 1.21 -5.83
N ASN A 133 5.32 1.90 -4.69
CA ASN A 133 6.54 2.32 -3.99
C ASN A 133 6.38 2.17 -2.47
N SER A 134 7.43 1.70 -1.80
CA SER A 134 7.46 1.36 -0.38
C SER A 134 8.00 2.44 0.56
N ALA A 135 8.12 3.70 0.11
CA ALA A 135 8.74 4.79 0.89
C ALA A 135 8.32 4.87 2.37
N GLU A 136 7.02 4.71 2.65
CA GLU A 136 6.41 4.77 3.99
C GLU A 136 6.00 3.39 4.53
N GLN A 137 6.44 2.32 3.88
CA GLN A 137 6.31 0.97 4.41
C GLN A 137 7.51 0.66 5.29
N ALA A 138 7.26 0.05 6.44
CA ALA A 138 8.33 -0.55 7.23
C ALA A 138 9.01 -1.65 6.42
N HIS A 139 10.34 -1.63 6.37
CA HIS A 139 11.10 -2.76 5.85
C HIS A 139 11.08 -3.85 6.91
N SER A 140 10.57 -5.02 6.55
CA SER A 140 10.38 -6.16 7.47
C SER A 140 11.44 -7.24 7.29
N LEU A 141 12.21 -7.18 6.20
CA LEU A 141 13.30 -8.11 5.92
C LEU A 141 14.60 -7.44 6.35
N PHE A 142 15.38 -8.13 7.18
CA PHE A 142 16.69 -7.67 7.62
C PHE A 142 17.72 -8.73 7.24
N PHE A 143 18.83 -8.29 6.67
CA PHE A 143 19.89 -9.13 6.15
C PHE A 143 21.20 -8.83 6.85
N GLU A 144 21.81 -9.89 7.36
CA GLU A 144 23.13 -9.87 7.95
C GLU A 144 24.18 -10.36 6.94
N PRO A 145 25.43 -9.86 7.02
CA PRO A 145 26.53 -10.36 6.21
C PRO A 145 26.75 -11.87 6.38
N HIS A 146 27.25 -12.53 5.34
CA HIS A 146 27.59 -13.97 5.33
C HIS A 146 26.42 -14.95 5.53
N SER A 147 25.19 -14.46 5.49
CA SER A 147 23.98 -15.27 5.64
C SER A 147 23.26 -15.51 4.31
N ARG A 148 22.59 -16.66 4.18
CA ARG A 148 21.71 -16.97 3.05
C ARG A 148 20.27 -17.01 3.53
N TYR A 149 19.43 -16.18 2.91
CA TYR A 149 18.01 -16.08 3.23
C TYR A 149 17.15 -16.67 2.11
N ILE A 150 16.10 -17.39 2.48
CA ILE A 150 15.06 -17.88 1.55
C ILE A 150 13.75 -17.24 2.00
N ILE A 151 13.18 -16.41 1.13
CA ILE A 151 11.95 -15.66 1.42
C ILE A 151 10.84 -16.26 0.58
N LEU A 152 9.80 -16.74 1.25
CA LEU A 152 8.57 -17.21 0.61
C LEU A 152 7.53 -16.08 0.70
N VAL A 153 6.87 -15.78 -0.41
CA VAL A 153 5.91 -14.68 -0.51
C VAL A 153 4.53 -15.23 -0.80
N GLU A 154 3.55 -14.79 -0.02
CA GLU A 154 2.12 -15.00 -0.26
C GLU A 154 1.48 -13.66 -0.61
N GLN A 155 0.73 -13.60 -1.71
CA GLN A 155 0.00 -12.39 -2.09
C GLN A 155 -1.40 -12.41 -1.50
N GLN A 156 -1.74 -11.35 -0.77
CA GLN A 156 -3.07 -11.16 -0.19
C GLN A 156 -3.67 -9.85 -0.72
N THR A 157 -4.87 -9.92 -1.29
CA THR A 157 -5.59 -8.77 -1.82
C THR A 157 -6.78 -8.46 -0.93
N THR A 158 -6.90 -7.20 -0.48
CA THR A 158 -8.03 -6.73 0.32
C THR A 158 -8.88 -5.75 -0.49
N LEU A 159 -10.14 -6.12 -0.75
CA LEU A 159 -11.09 -5.26 -1.45
C LEU A 159 -11.96 -4.51 -0.45
N ALA A 160 -11.81 -3.19 -0.42
CA ALA A 160 -12.58 -2.29 0.43
C ALA A 160 -13.63 -1.51 -0.38
N LEU A 161 -14.74 -1.13 0.27
CA LEU A 161 -15.87 -0.47 -0.39
C LEU A 161 -15.78 1.06 -0.31
N PRO A 162 -16.22 1.80 -1.35
CA PRO A 162 -16.23 3.26 -1.32
C PRO A 162 -17.31 3.80 -0.36
N LYS A 163 -17.40 5.12 -0.23
CA LYS A 163 -18.54 5.76 0.46
C LYS A 163 -19.87 5.29 -0.18
N PRO A 164 -20.95 5.06 0.61
CA PRO A 164 -21.15 5.40 2.02
C PRO A 164 -20.72 4.32 3.04
N TYR A 165 -20.09 3.23 2.61
CA TYR A 165 -19.67 2.15 3.49
C TYR A 165 -18.57 2.59 4.47
N GLN A 166 -18.43 1.85 5.58
CA GLN A 166 -17.53 2.18 6.68
C GLN A 166 -16.05 2.26 6.28
N THR A 167 -15.63 1.45 5.31
CA THR A 167 -14.25 1.39 4.82
C THR A 167 -13.82 2.64 4.06
N LYS A 168 -14.76 3.43 3.51
CA LYS A 168 -14.51 4.72 2.85
C LYS A 168 -13.35 4.68 1.84
N CYS A 169 -13.25 3.57 1.10
CA CYS A 169 -12.12 3.27 0.22
C CYS A 169 -11.97 4.33 -0.88
N VAL A 170 -10.71 4.64 -1.19
CA VAL A 170 -10.33 5.47 -2.33
C VAL A 170 -9.76 4.56 -3.40
N ASN A 171 -10.30 4.65 -4.63
CA ASN A 171 -9.80 3.85 -5.74
C ASN A 171 -8.51 4.48 -6.30
N TYR A 172 -7.37 3.93 -5.90
CA TYR A 172 -6.05 4.38 -6.37
C TYR A 172 -5.71 3.86 -7.78
N GLU A 173 -6.23 2.71 -8.19
CA GLU A 173 -6.01 2.14 -9.53
C GLU A 173 -6.61 3.02 -10.64
N ALA A 174 -7.73 3.69 -10.34
CA ALA A 174 -8.35 4.65 -11.24
C ALA A 174 -7.54 5.97 -11.38
N MET A 175 -6.54 6.20 -10.52
CA MET A 175 -5.73 7.41 -10.58
C MET A 175 -4.60 7.28 -11.61
N LYS A 176 -4.23 8.41 -12.21
CA LYS A 176 -3.05 8.44 -13.08
C LYS A 176 -1.80 8.10 -12.29
N ARG A 177 -0.95 7.26 -12.90
CA ARG A 177 0.38 6.94 -12.39
C ARG A 177 1.16 8.21 -12.03
N SER A 178 1.71 8.23 -10.82
CA SER A 178 2.49 9.35 -10.30
C SER A 178 3.90 9.33 -10.88
N LYS A 179 4.26 10.37 -11.63
CA LYS A 179 5.65 10.57 -12.06
C LYS A 179 6.58 10.81 -10.86
N LYS A 180 6.08 11.47 -9.81
CA LYS A 180 6.83 11.81 -8.60
C LYS A 180 7.15 10.59 -7.73
N TYR A 181 6.21 9.66 -7.62
CA TYR A 181 6.36 8.44 -6.80
C TYR A 181 6.76 7.21 -7.62
N TYR A 182 7.02 7.41 -8.91
CA TYR A 182 7.46 6.39 -9.86
C TYR A 182 6.49 5.22 -10.08
N GLY A 183 5.23 5.34 -9.68
CA GLY A 183 4.24 4.25 -9.69
C GLY A 183 2.82 4.73 -9.42
N MET A 184 1.90 3.77 -9.23
CA MET A 184 0.54 4.02 -8.76
C MET A 184 0.55 4.63 -7.36
N MET A 185 -0.50 5.37 -7.04
CA MET A 185 -0.69 5.90 -5.70
C MET A 185 -1.08 4.76 -4.76
N THR A 186 -0.70 4.86 -3.49
CA THR A 186 -1.16 3.96 -2.44
C THR A 186 -1.59 4.77 -1.23
N GLN A 187 -2.21 4.12 -0.26
CA GLN A 187 -2.55 4.75 1.01
C GLN A 187 -1.30 5.29 1.73
N ASN A 188 -0.20 4.54 1.72
CA ASN A 188 1.06 4.94 2.35
C ASN A 188 1.68 6.17 1.65
N LEU A 189 1.67 6.21 0.31
CA LEU A 189 2.14 7.38 -0.43
C LEU A 189 1.22 8.61 -0.22
N CYS A 190 -0.07 8.38 0.02
CA CYS A 190 -1.01 9.43 0.40
C CYS A 190 -0.63 10.02 1.77
N TYR A 191 -0.30 9.18 2.76
CA TYR A 191 0.18 9.65 4.06
C TYR A 191 1.50 10.42 3.95
N GLU A 192 2.45 9.96 3.14
CA GLU A 192 3.69 10.70 2.88
C GLU A 192 3.44 12.08 2.29
N ARG A 193 2.53 12.16 1.31
CA ARG A 193 2.16 13.44 0.73
C ARG A 193 1.53 14.36 1.78
N CYS A 194 0.61 13.82 2.58
CA CYS A 194 -0.08 14.56 3.63
C CYS A 194 0.91 15.11 4.67
N ARG A 195 1.84 14.28 5.14
CA ARG A 195 2.89 14.70 6.08
C ARG A 195 3.71 15.85 5.50
N MET A 196 4.17 15.74 4.25
CA MET A 196 4.92 16.79 3.57
C MET A 196 4.12 18.09 3.43
N GLU A 197 2.84 18.02 3.03
CA GLU A 197 1.96 19.19 2.91
C GLU A 197 1.76 19.89 4.27
N LEU A 198 1.63 19.12 5.36
CA LEU A 198 1.54 19.65 6.71
C LEU A 198 2.82 20.37 7.14
N TRP A 199 3.99 19.80 6.83
CA TRP A 199 5.30 20.44 7.08
C TRP A 199 5.40 21.78 6.36
N LEU A 200 5.07 21.83 5.06
CA LEU A 200 5.07 23.08 4.30
C LEU A 200 4.11 24.11 4.90
N LYS A 201 2.89 23.70 5.26
CA LYS A 201 1.87 24.60 5.80
C LYS A 201 2.24 25.18 7.18
N LYS A 202 2.91 24.39 8.02
CA LYS A 202 3.22 24.77 9.41
C LYS A 202 4.59 25.40 9.58
N CYS A 203 5.59 24.94 8.81
CA CYS A 203 6.99 25.31 8.98
C CYS A 203 7.58 26.05 7.77
N GLY A 204 6.88 26.09 6.62
CA GLY A 204 7.41 26.68 5.38
C GLY A 204 8.56 25.91 4.75
N CYS A 205 8.81 24.68 5.20
CA CYS A 205 9.87 23.78 4.72
C CYS A 205 9.41 22.32 4.82
N ILE A 206 10.08 21.41 4.12
CA ILE A 206 9.83 19.97 4.19
C ILE A 206 10.75 19.29 5.21
N SER A 207 10.28 18.23 5.85
CA SER A 207 11.11 17.42 6.76
C SER A 207 12.34 16.88 6.04
N SER A 208 13.48 16.90 6.74
CA SER A 208 14.72 16.28 6.27
C SER A 208 14.61 14.77 6.10
N ARG A 209 13.63 14.12 6.76
CA ARG A 209 13.33 12.68 6.66
C ARG A 209 12.30 12.36 5.58
N TYR A 210 11.81 13.35 4.83
CA TYR A 210 10.86 13.08 3.74
C TYR A 210 11.54 12.29 2.62
N ALA A 211 10.95 11.16 2.24
CA ALA A 211 11.57 10.16 1.36
C ALA A 211 11.91 10.69 -0.04
N TYR A 212 11.20 11.74 -0.48
CA TYR A 212 11.34 12.35 -1.82
C TYR A 212 11.86 13.79 -1.75
N ARG A 213 12.58 14.14 -0.69
CA ARG A 213 13.13 15.49 -0.51
C ARG A 213 14.05 15.93 -1.65
N ASP A 214 14.76 14.99 -2.25
CA ASP A 214 15.67 15.20 -3.39
C ASP A 214 14.94 15.53 -4.69
N LEU A 215 13.64 15.25 -4.77
CA LEU A 215 12.79 15.54 -5.93
C LEU A 215 11.96 16.82 -5.77
N HIS A 216 11.85 17.38 -4.55
CA HIS A 216 10.84 18.39 -4.26
C HIS A 216 11.27 19.83 -4.57
N GLY A 217 12.57 20.11 -4.69
CA GLY A 217 13.11 21.46 -4.90
C GLY A 217 12.75 22.49 -3.81
N SER A 218 12.00 22.10 -2.78
CA SER A 218 11.57 22.97 -1.67
C SER A 218 12.63 23.07 -0.60
N LYS A 219 12.58 24.15 0.20
CA LYS A 219 13.45 24.34 1.35
C LYS A 219 13.30 23.16 2.32
N ILE A 220 14.40 22.52 2.66
CA ILE A 220 14.45 21.47 3.67
C ILE A 220 14.59 22.16 5.03
N CYS A 221 13.84 21.71 6.03
CA CYS A 221 13.98 22.22 7.38
C CYS A 221 15.37 21.83 7.90
N ASP A 222 16.12 22.81 8.43
CA ASP A 222 17.49 22.58 8.90
C ASP A 222 17.51 21.42 9.89
N VAL A 223 18.33 20.42 9.59
CA VAL A 223 18.68 19.39 10.56
C VAL A 223 19.68 20.04 11.50
N PRO A 224 19.49 20.03 12.83
CA PRO A 224 20.59 20.37 13.72
C PRO A 224 21.78 19.51 13.32
N LYS A 225 22.91 20.15 13.00
CA LYS A 225 24.18 19.44 12.78
C LYS A 225 24.47 18.71 14.08
N THR A 226 24.34 17.40 14.06
CA THR A 226 24.83 16.51 15.12
C THR A 226 26.24 16.10 14.76
#